data_AF-N2JJ65-F1
#
_entry.id   AF-N2JJ65-F1
#
_cell.length_a   1.000
_cell.length_b   1.000
_cell.length_c   1.000
_cell.angle_alpha   90.00
_cell.angle_beta   90.00
_cell.angle_gamma   90.00
#
_symmetry.space_group_name_H-M   'P 1'
#
loop_
_entity.id
_entity.type
_entity.pdbx_description
1 polymer ?
#
loop_
_entity_poly.entity_id
_entity_poly.type
_entity_poly.pdbx_seq_one_letter_code
_entity_poly.pdbx_strand_id
1 'polypeptide(L)'
;MKKPLAPGEKQSGLENMQDDYSLCSIETHEPFILNTLLPLITAQSQKTDNPASVVVLACFMSLATILQAKGLSRNTLIALIDGSRLEMHDAPEGLH
;
A
#
# COMPACT_ATOMS: atom_id res chain seq x y z
N MET A 1 -16.56 14.83 -49.16
CA MET A 1 -16.38 15.74 -48.01
C MET A 1 -16.85 15.03 -46.74
N LYS A 2 -15.91 14.55 -45.91
CA LYS A 2 -16.17 14.11 -44.53
C LYS A 2 -15.32 14.99 -43.63
N LYS A 3 -15.96 15.58 -42.63
CA LYS A 3 -15.42 16.58 -41.68
C LYS A 3 -14.23 15.99 -40.89
N PRO A 4 -13.13 16.72 -40.64
CA PRO A 4 -12.05 16.22 -39.81
C PRO A 4 -12.42 16.35 -38.32
N LEU A 5 -12.13 15.33 -37.52
CA LEU A 5 -12.27 15.35 -36.06
C LEU A 5 -10.95 15.90 -35.46
N ALA A 6 -11.06 16.87 -34.55
CA ALA A 6 -9.95 17.59 -33.94
C ALA A 6 -9.27 16.78 -32.80
N PRO A 7 -8.02 17.11 -32.42
CA PRO A 7 -7.15 16.30 -31.59
C PRO A 7 -7.43 16.50 -30.10
N GLY A 8 -7.39 15.44 -29.30
CA GLY A 8 -7.56 15.62 -27.85
C GLY A 8 -7.70 14.38 -26.97
N GLU A 9 -7.79 13.17 -27.52
CA GLU A 9 -7.86 11.97 -26.68
C GLU A 9 -6.44 11.54 -26.30
N LYS A 10 -5.94 12.10 -25.19
CA LYS A 10 -4.93 11.39 -24.40
C LYS A 10 -5.61 10.10 -23.95
N GLN A 11 -5.37 9.00 -24.65
CA GLN A 11 -5.63 7.68 -24.12
C GLN A 11 -4.84 7.57 -22.82
N SER A 12 -5.55 7.75 -21.70
CA SER A 12 -5.01 7.53 -20.37
C SER A 12 -4.69 6.04 -20.29
N GLY A 13 -3.41 5.70 -20.42
CA GLY A 13 -2.89 4.32 -20.38
C GLY A 13 -3.00 3.66 -19.01
N LEU A 14 -4.13 3.82 -18.34
CA LEU A 14 -4.42 3.36 -16.98
C LEU A 14 -5.71 2.53 -16.91
N GLU A 15 -6.33 2.23 -18.05
CA GLU A 15 -7.50 1.35 -18.07
C GLU A 15 -7.05 -0.10 -17.90
N ASN A 16 -7.43 -0.68 -16.76
CA ASN A 16 -7.38 -2.11 -16.42
C ASN A 16 -6.03 -2.65 -15.94
N MET A 17 -5.60 -2.19 -14.76
CA MET A 17 -4.66 -2.95 -13.95
C MET A 17 -5.49 -3.87 -13.01
N GLN A 18 -5.95 -5.01 -13.54
CA GLN A 18 -6.39 -6.14 -12.71
C GLN A 18 -5.12 -6.75 -12.11
N ASP A 19 -4.60 -6.12 -11.05
CA ASP A 19 -3.46 -6.65 -10.34
C ASP A 19 -3.85 -7.92 -9.59
N ASP A 20 -3.04 -8.95 -9.75
CA ASP A 20 -3.13 -10.15 -8.92
C ASP A 20 -2.50 -9.87 -7.55
N TYR A 21 -3.33 -9.43 -6.61
CA TYR A 21 -2.92 -9.13 -5.24
C TYR A 21 -2.58 -10.40 -4.43
N SER A 22 -2.76 -11.61 -4.99
CA SER A 22 -2.32 -12.86 -4.34
C SER A 22 -0.79 -12.98 -4.27
N LEU A 23 -0.07 -12.18 -5.07
CA LEU A 23 1.40 -12.12 -5.10
C LEU A 23 1.99 -11.16 -4.06
N CYS A 24 1.17 -10.57 -3.17
CA CYS A 24 1.63 -9.70 -2.08
C CYS A 24 2.32 -10.52 -0.96
N SER A 25 3.40 -11.23 -1.28
CA SER A 25 4.23 -11.90 -0.29
C SER A 25 5.10 -10.87 0.43
N ILE A 26 4.93 -10.78 1.75
CA ILE A 26 5.73 -9.87 2.58
C ILE A 26 7.22 -10.16 2.48
N GLU A 27 7.61 -11.43 2.26
CA GLU A 27 9.00 -11.86 2.10
C GLU A 27 9.66 -11.19 0.88
N THR A 28 8.91 -10.98 -0.20
CA THR A 28 9.44 -10.31 -1.40
C THR A 28 9.71 -8.82 -1.18
N HIS A 29 9.00 -8.21 -0.21
CA HIS A 29 9.09 -6.79 0.09
C HIS A 29 9.83 -6.49 1.40
N GLU A 30 10.19 -7.50 2.19
CA GLU A 30 10.82 -7.37 3.50
C GLU A 30 12.10 -6.52 3.45
N PRO A 31 13.05 -6.71 2.50
CA PRO A 31 14.24 -5.87 2.45
C PRO A 31 13.93 -4.39 2.21
N PHE A 32 12.92 -4.08 1.41
CA PHE A 32 12.48 -2.71 1.19
C PHE A 32 11.81 -2.13 2.45
N ILE A 33 10.93 -2.90 3.10
CA ILE A 33 10.23 -2.49 4.30
C ILE A 33 11.24 -2.16 5.41
N LEU A 34 12.15 -3.10 5.71
CA LEU A 34 13.09 -2.97 6.81
C LEU A 34 14.18 -1.93 6.54
N ASN A 35 14.78 -1.94 5.34
CA ASN A 35 15.96 -1.11 5.07
C ASN A 35 15.64 0.27 4.49
N THR A 36 14.43 0.49 3.98
CA THR A 36 14.05 1.76 3.33
C THR A 36 12.85 2.40 4.00
N LEU A 37 11.72 1.68 4.08
CA LEU A 37 10.47 2.27 4.55
C LEU A 37 10.51 2.64 6.03
N LEU A 38 10.97 1.73 6.91
CA LEU A 38 11.06 2.00 8.36
C LEU A 38 12.00 3.17 8.73
N PRO A 39 13.19 3.30 8.14
CA PRO A 39 14.02 4.49 8.34
C PRO A 39 13.34 5.78 7.89
N LEU A 40 12.63 5.77 6.74
CA LEU A 40 11.91 6.95 6.25
C LEU A 40 10.78 7.37 7.18
N ILE A 41 10.02 6.40 7.71
CA ILE A 41 8.99 6.63 8.73
C ILE A 41 9.60 7.27 9.97
N THR A 42 10.71 6.72 10.46
CA THR A 42 11.41 7.24 11.65
C THR A 42 11.87 8.68 11.44
N ALA A 43 12.49 8.96 10.28
CA ALA A 43 12.94 10.30 9.94
C ALA A 43 11.77 11.29 9.84
N GLN A 44 10.64 10.87 9.29
CA GLN A 44 9.44 11.72 9.17
C GLN A 44 8.76 11.96 10.52
N SER A 45 8.73 10.95 11.38
CA SER A 45 8.27 11.05 12.76
C SER A 45 9.04 12.11 13.53
N GLN A 46 10.38 12.09 13.44
CA GLN A 46 11.24 13.11 14.04
C GLN A 46 11.01 14.51 13.47
N LYS A 47 10.87 14.65 12.14
CA LYS A 47 10.65 15.94 11.48
C LYS A 47 9.33 16.61 11.85
N THR A 48 8.31 15.81 12.16
CA THR A 48 6.95 16.32 12.41
C THR A 48 6.57 16.30 13.88
N ASP A 49 7.47 15.86 14.77
CA ASP A 49 7.22 15.66 16.20
C ASP A 49 5.98 14.79 16.48
N ASN A 50 5.76 13.78 15.64
CA ASN A 50 4.66 12.82 15.79
C ASN A 50 5.20 11.41 16.05
N PRO A 51 4.48 10.56 16.79
CA PRO A 51 4.84 9.16 16.92
C PRO A 51 4.94 8.45 15.56
N ALA A 52 5.90 7.53 15.42
CA ALA A 52 6.08 6.75 14.19
C ALA A 52 4.81 6.00 13.77
N SER A 53 4.03 5.51 14.73
CA SER A 53 2.73 4.86 14.49
C SER A 53 1.71 5.78 13.82
N VAL A 54 1.70 7.07 14.16
CA VAL A 54 0.82 8.07 13.53
C VAL A 54 1.24 8.31 12.08
N VAL A 55 2.54 8.39 11.81
CA VAL A 55 3.07 8.54 10.45
C VAL A 55 2.73 7.31 9.60
N VAL A 56 2.92 6.09 10.14
CA VAL A 56 2.54 4.84 9.47
C VAL A 56 1.06 4.83 9.13
N LEU A 57 0.19 5.18 10.09
CA LEU A 57 -1.25 5.22 9.87
C LEU A 57 -1.62 6.24 8.79
N ALA A 58 -1.04 7.44 8.81
CA ALA A 58 -1.28 8.46 7.80
C ALA A 58 -0.86 8.00 6.39
N CYS A 59 0.31 7.36 6.27
CA CYS A 59 0.77 6.74 5.02
C CYS A 59 -0.20 5.65 4.56
N PHE A 60 -0.58 4.74 5.45
CA PHE A 60 -1.51 3.65 5.16
C PHE A 60 -2.86 4.16 4.65
N MET A 61 -3.47 5.13 5.33
CA MET A 61 -4.74 5.74 4.92
C MET A 61 -4.64 6.44 3.57
N SER A 62 -3.53 7.13 3.32
CA SER A 62 -3.27 7.79 2.04
C SER A 62 -3.16 6.78 0.89
N LEU A 63 -2.42 5.69 1.10
CA LEU A 63 -2.27 4.62 0.11
C LEU A 63 -3.61 3.89 -0.14
N ALA A 64 -4.37 3.58 0.91
CA ALA A 64 -5.70 2.97 0.77
C ALA A 64 -6.68 3.87 0.00
N THR A 65 -6.57 5.19 0.17
CA THR A 65 -7.37 6.17 -0.59
C THR A 65 -6.98 6.17 -2.07
N ILE A 66 -5.67 6.13 -2.38
CA ILE A 66 -5.18 6.03 -3.76
C ILE A 66 -5.66 4.73 -4.42
N LEU A 67 -5.62 3.60 -3.71
CA LEU A 67 -6.09 2.32 -4.23
C LEU A 67 -7.61 2.32 -4.48
N GLN A 68 -8.40 2.91 -3.58
CA GLN A 68 -9.85 3.09 -3.80
C GLN A 68 -10.14 3.97 -5.01
N ALA A 69 -9.38 5.06 -5.18
CA ALA A 69 -9.52 5.93 -6.36
C ALA A 69 -9.18 5.21 -7.67
N LYS A 70 -8.36 4.14 -7.61
CA LYS A 70 -8.06 3.25 -8.74
C LYS A 70 -9.08 2.13 -8.95
N GLY A 71 -10.16 2.11 -8.18
CA GLY A 71 -11.25 1.14 -8.32
C GLY A 71 -11.15 -0.07 -7.39
N LEU A 72 -10.17 -0.11 -6.48
CA LEU A 72 -10.10 -1.19 -5.50
C LEU A 72 -11.22 -1.01 -4.46
N SER A 73 -12.09 -2.01 -4.34
CA SER A 73 -13.22 -1.91 -3.42
C SER A 73 -12.75 -1.93 -1.96
N ARG A 74 -13.50 -1.28 -1.07
CA ARG A 74 -13.29 -1.37 0.38
C ARG A 74 -13.26 -2.82 0.86
N ASN A 75 -14.16 -3.67 0.36
CA ASN A 75 -14.22 -5.08 0.77
C ASN A 75 -12.94 -5.84 0.38
N THR A 76 -12.40 -5.56 -0.80
CA THR A 76 -11.12 -6.14 -1.25
C THR A 76 -9.97 -5.66 -0.37
N LEU A 77 -9.91 -4.36 -0.04
CA LEU A 77 -8.89 -3.84 0.87
C LEU A 77 -8.95 -4.49 2.25
N ILE A 78 -10.14 -4.65 2.82
CA ILE A 78 -10.31 -5.35 4.10
C ILE A 78 -9.84 -6.81 4.00
N ALA A 79 -10.23 -7.52 2.94
CA ALA A 79 -9.78 -8.90 2.72
C ALA A 79 -8.25 -9.03 2.61
N LEU A 80 -7.58 -8.07 1.96
CA LEU A 80 -6.12 -8.04 1.88
C LEU A 80 -5.46 -7.77 3.23
N ILE A 81 -6.03 -6.87 4.04
CA ILE A 81 -5.57 -6.60 5.40
C ILE A 81 -5.71 -7.87 6.26
N ASP A 82 -6.87 -8.51 6.21
CA ASP A 82 -7.14 -9.73 6.97
C ASP A 82 -6.21 -10.89 6.54
N GLY A 83 -5.91 -11.00 5.24
CA GLY A 83 -4.99 -11.99 4.70
C GLY A 83 -3.50 -11.70 4.99
N SER A 84 -3.16 -10.45 5.31
CA SER A 84 -1.77 -10.03 5.61
C SER A 84 -1.32 -10.31 7.04
N ARG A 85 -2.18 -10.91 7.88
CA ARG A 85 -1.83 -11.23 9.27
C ARG A 85 -0.65 -12.20 9.29
N LEU A 86 0.51 -11.71 9.70
CA LEU A 86 1.62 -12.55 10.14
C LEU A 86 1.13 -13.38 11.33
N GLU A 87 1.26 -14.71 11.24
CA GLU A 87 1.23 -15.54 12.43
C GLU A 87 2.39 -15.09 13.31
N MET A 88 2.10 -14.27 14.32
CA MET A 88 3.07 -14.01 15.38
C MET A 88 3.27 -15.35 16.07
N HIS A 89 4.42 -15.98 15.79
CA HIS A 89 4.85 -17.13 16.55
C HIS A 89 4.90 -16.67 18.01
N ASP A 90 4.00 -17.19 18.86
CA ASP A 90 4.04 -16.92 20.29
C ASP A 90 5.47 -17.20 20.75
N ALA A 91 6.12 -16.18 21.34
CA ALA A 91 7.41 -16.36 21.96
C ALA A 91 7.25 -17.50 22.99
N PRO A 92 8.10 -18.54 22.98
CA PRO A 92 7.90 -19.68 23.86
C PRO A 92 7.83 -19.16 25.29
N GLU A 93 6.69 -19.41 25.93
CA GLU A 93 6.46 -19.06 27.32
C GLU A 93 7.58 -19.68 28.16
N GLY A 94 8.40 -18.83 28.77
CA GLY A 94 9.28 -19.09 29.91
C GLY A 94 10.02 -20.43 29.95
N LEU A 95 11.34 -20.40 29.74
CA LEU A 95 12.23 -21.20 30.58
C LEU A 95 12.31 -20.51 31.95
N HIS A 96 11.36 -20.83 32.83
CA HIS A 96 11.53 -20.69 34.28
C HIS A 96 12.23 -21.92 34.85
#